data_AF-A0A7S0Q471-F1
#
_entry.id   AF-A0A7S0Q471-F1
#
_cell.length_a   1.000
_cell.length_b   1.000
_cell.length_c   1.000
_cell.angle_alpha   90.00
_cell.angle_beta   90.00
_cell.angle_gamma   90.00
#
_symmetry.space_group_name_H-M   'P 1'
#
loop_
_entity.id
_entity.type
_entity.pdbx_description
1 polymer ?
#
loop_
_entity_poly.entity_id
_entity_poly.type
_entity_poly.pdbx_seq_one_letter_code
_entity_poly.pdbx_strand_id
1 'polypeptide(L)'
;SASGSKTALLLHLLRSEGGGDGSCSNGSKARHVQGVVVANDADFGRCRKMRLRLAPMRSPGLLLTCHLAQAFPGESGSFDRVLCDVPCSGDGTMRKNPTVWDKWRPAQSRCMHALQLSILERGLALVRVGG
;
A
#
# COMPACT_ATOMS: atom_id res chain seq x y z
N SER A 1 9.78 5.96 -7.13
CA SER A 1 8.75 5.54 -6.16
C SER A 1 8.84 4.04 -5.92
N ALA A 2 8.83 3.61 -4.67
CA ALA A 2 9.05 2.23 -4.23
C ALA A 2 7.73 1.53 -3.88
N SER A 3 6.72 1.61 -4.77
CA SER A 3 5.35 1.16 -4.47
C SER A 3 5.28 -0.31 -4.04
N GLY A 4 6.24 -1.16 -4.45
CA GLY A 4 6.29 -2.56 -4.01
C GLY A 4 6.99 -2.83 -2.66
N SER A 5 7.81 -1.92 -2.12
CA SER A 5 8.56 -2.19 -0.88
C SER A 5 7.67 -2.20 0.35
N LYS A 6 6.70 -1.28 0.43
CA LYS A 6 5.76 -1.19 1.56
C LYS A 6 4.78 -2.36 1.54
N THR A 7 4.28 -2.73 0.36
CA THR A 7 3.45 -3.91 0.15
C THR A 7 4.16 -5.19 0.59
N ALA A 8 5.45 -5.33 0.25
CA ALA A 8 6.23 -6.48 0.70
C ALA A 8 6.38 -6.52 2.23
N LEU A 9 6.56 -5.38 2.90
CA LEU A 9 6.61 -5.34 4.36
C LEU A 9 5.28 -5.75 4.98
N LEU A 10 4.14 -5.23 4.49
CA LEU A 10 2.81 -5.64 4.97
C LEU A 10 2.57 -7.14 4.80
N LEU A 11 2.97 -7.71 3.66
CA LEU A 11 2.87 -9.14 3.42
C LEU A 11 3.75 -9.97 4.37
N HIS A 12 4.94 -9.48 4.74
CA HIS A 12 5.77 -10.15 5.75
C HIS A 12 5.16 -10.05 7.15
N LEU A 13 4.57 -8.89 7.51
CA LEU A 13 3.91 -8.70 8.80
C LEU A 13 2.73 -9.65 8.97
N LEU A 14 1.85 -9.77 7.97
CA LEU A 14 0.73 -10.73 8.02
C LEU A 14 1.18 -12.19 8.16
N ARG A 15 2.37 -12.53 7.64
CA ARG A 15 2.95 -13.87 7.82
C ARG A 15 3.55 -14.08 9.21
N SER A 16 4.00 -13.00 9.84
CA SER A 16 4.60 -13.02 11.18
C SER A 16 3.54 -13.08 12.28
N GLU A 17 2.40 -12.40 12.10
CA GLU A 17 1.31 -12.37 13.10
C GLU A 17 0.57 -13.71 13.22
N GLY A 18 0.66 -14.60 12.23
CA GLY A 18 0.23 -16.00 12.36
C GLY A 18 1.11 -16.87 13.27
N GLY A 19 1.88 -16.27 14.19
CA GLY A 19 2.94 -16.90 14.99
C GLY A 19 2.75 -16.86 16.51
N GLY A 20 1.59 -16.43 17.02
CA GLY A 20 1.34 -16.35 18.47
C GLY A 20 0.03 -17.01 18.88
N ASP A 21 0.06 -18.32 19.13
CA ASP A 21 -0.24 -18.86 20.46
C ASP A 21 0.25 -20.31 20.59
N GLY A 22 0.86 -20.62 21.73
CA GLY A 22 1.59 -21.86 21.97
C GLY A 22 0.68 -23.08 22.10
N SER A 23 0.92 -24.10 21.29
CA SER A 23 0.79 -25.50 21.71
C SER A 23 1.61 -26.38 20.78
N CYS A 24 2.62 -27.03 21.34
CA CYS A 24 3.42 -28.05 20.69
C CYS A 24 2.54 -29.27 20.39
N SER A 25 2.07 -29.41 19.14
CA SER A 25 1.55 -30.69 18.66
C SER A 25 2.13 -31.01 17.28
N ASN A 26 2.94 -32.06 17.24
CA ASN A 26 3.50 -32.68 16.04
C ASN A 26 2.43 -32.86 14.95
N GLY A 27 2.65 -32.27 13.78
CA GLY A 27 1.83 -32.46 12.60
C GLY A 27 1.95 -31.28 11.67
N SER A 28 2.51 -31.49 10.48
CA SER A 28 2.72 -30.52 9.40
C SER A 28 1.41 -29.92 8.87
N LYS A 29 0.70 -29.11 9.67
CA LYS A 29 -0.42 -28.30 9.20
C LYS A 29 0.16 -27.04 8.59
N ALA A 30 -0.06 -26.87 7.29
CA ALA A 30 0.29 -25.66 6.56
C ALA A 30 -0.23 -24.44 7.34
N ARG A 31 0.68 -23.55 7.76
CA ARG A 31 0.35 -22.30 8.46
C ARG A 31 -0.67 -21.53 7.62
N HIS A 32 -1.89 -21.39 8.14
CA HIS A 32 -2.93 -20.63 7.47
C HIS A 32 -2.65 -19.14 7.67
N VAL A 33 -2.17 -18.47 6.63
CA VAL A 33 -2.03 -17.01 6.64
C VAL A 33 -3.44 -16.44 6.53
N GLN A 34 -3.97 -15.89 7.63
CA GLN A 34 -5.24 -15.18 7.61
C GLN A 34 -4.99 -13.72 7.19
N GLY A 35 -5.82 -13.22 6.28
CA GLY A 35 -5.80 -11.84 5.83
C GLY A 35 -5.41 -11.65 4.36
N VAL A 36 -5.82 -10.52 3.81
CA VAL A 36 -5.59 -10.13 2.42
C VAL A 36 -4.99 -8.73 2.39
N VAL A 37 -3.92 -8.55 1.61
CA VAL A 37 -3.37 -7.25 1.24
C VAL A 37 -3.87 -6.89 -0.14
N VAL A 38 -4.61 -5.79 -0.23
CA VAL A 38 -4.95 -5.19 -1.52
C VAL A 38 -3.93 -4.09 -1.81
N ALA A 39 -3.11 -4.29 -2.85
CA ALA A 39 -2.14 -3.30 -3.29
C ALA A 39 -2.62 -2.65 -4.58
N ASN A 40 -2.89 -1.35 -4.51
CA ASN A 40 -3.36 -0.53 -5.62
C ASN A 40 -2.26 0.46 -6.06
N ASP A 41 -2.13 0.67 -7.38
CA ASP A 41 -1.38 1.80 -7.93
C ASP A 41 -2.11 2.31 -9.17
N ALA A 42 -2.24 3.63 -9.33
CA ALA A 42 -2.92 4.23 -10.47
C ALA A 42 -2.14 4.06 -11.80
N ASP A 43 -0.82 3.82 -11.73
CA ASP A 43 0.02 3.64 -12.91
C ASP A 43 0.22 2.15 -13.20
N PHE A 44 -0.25 1.71 -14.37
CA PHE A 44 -0.13 0.33 -14.81
C PHE A 44 1.33 -0.14 -14.90
N GLY A 45 2.26 0.74 -15.30
CA GLY A 45 3.69 0.43 -15.34
C GLY A 45 4.28 0.13 -13.95
N ARG A 46 3.87 0.87 -12.93
CA ARG A 46 4.22 0.62 -11.53
C ARG A 46 3.55 -0.63 -10.99
N CYS A 47 2.28 -0.90 -11.32
CA CYS A 47 1.61 -2.16 -11.02
C CYS A 47 2.38 -3.36 -11.58
N ARG A 48 2.84 -3.29 -12.83
CA ARG A 48 3.65 -4.35 -13.46
C ARG A 48 4.96 -4.58 -12.72
N LYS A 49 5.67 -3.50 -12.35
CA LYS A 49 6.91 -3.58 -11.55
C LYS A 49 6.65 -4.20 -10.17
N MET A 50 5.55 -3.82 -9.52
CA MET A 50 5.13 -4.38 -8.25
C MET A 50 4.84 -5.88 -8.39
N ARG A 51 4.04 -6.30 -9.39
CA ARG A 51 3.78 -7.72 -9.67
C ARG A 51 5.06 -8.53 -9.80
N LEU A 52 6.01 -8.06 -10.61
CA LEU A 52 7.29 -8.75 -10.81
C LEU A 52 8.11 -8.83 -9.52
N ARG A 53 8.12 -7.77 -8.72
CA ARG A 53 8.82 -7.75 -7.42
C ARG A 53 8.20 -8.70 -6.40
N LEU A 54 6.87 -8.79 -6.37
CA LEU A 54 6.15 -9.58 -5.36
C LEU A 54 5.93 -11.05 -5.78
N ALA A 55 6.12 -11.38 -7.06
CA ALA A 55 5.93 -12.74 -7.59
C ALA A 55 6.69 -13.85 -6.82
N PRO A 56 7.96 -13.66 -6.42
CA PRO A 56 8.69 -14.68 -5.66
C PRO A 56 8.08 -14.97 -4.28
N MET A 57 7.37 -14.01 -3.69
CA MET A 57 6.80 -14.20 -2.35
C MET A 57 5.63 -15.17 -2.34
N ARG A 58 4.95 -15.43 -3.47
CA ARG A 58 3.84 -16.40 -3.61
C ARG A 58 2.80 -16.31 -2.48
N SER A 59 2.32 -15.10 -2.15
CA SER A 59 1.31 -14.93 -1.11
C SER A 59 -0.10 -15.13 -1.66
N PRO A 60 -0.91 -16.08 -1.16
CA PRO A 60 -2.29 -16.25 -1.60
C PRO A 60 -3.19 -15.08 -1.18
N GLY A 61 -2.82 -14.35 -0.11
CA GLY A 61 -3.51 -13.16 0.36
C GLY A 61 -3.01 -11.84 -0.27
N LEU A 62 -2.59 -11.83 -1.53
CA LEU A 62 -2.20 -10.59 -2.23
C LEU A 62 -3.10 -10.36 -3.43
N LEU A 63 -3.82 -9.23 -3.43
CA LEU A 63 -4.59 -8.75 -4.57
C LEU A 63 -3.93 -7.49 -5.14
N LEU A 64 -3.67 -7.48 -6.44
CA LEU A 64 -3.13 -6.31 -7.14
C LEU A 64 -4.22 -5.65 -7.97
N THR A 65 -4.38 -4.34 -7.84
CA THR A 65 -5.39 -3.55 -8.54
C THR A 65 -4.78 -2.29 -9.17
N CYS A 66 -5.47 -1.71 -10.15
CA CYS A 66 -4.99 -0.55 -10.89
C CYS A 66 -6.11 0.49 -11.04
N HIS A 67 -6.37 1.24 -9.98
CA HIS A 67 -7.39 2.29 -9.93
C HIS A 67 -6.81 3.60 -9.40
N LEU A 68 -7.45 4.71 -9.75
CA LEU A 68 -7.20 6.00 -9.11
C LEU A 68 -7.53 5.89 -7.62
N ALA A 69 -6.62 6.34 -6.75
CA ALA A 69 -6.78 6.19 -5.30
C ALA A 69 -7.99 6.95 -4.76
N GLN A 70 -8.25 8.16 -5.29
CA GLN A 70 -9.41 8.97 -4.93
C GLN A 70 -10.76 8.35 -5.34
N ALA A 71 -10.75 7.38 -6.26
CA ALA A 71 -11.94 6.69 -6.76
C ALA A 71 -11.82 5.16 -6.60
N PHE A 72 -11.04 4.71 -5.61
CA PHE A 72 -10.81 3.28 -5.41
C PHE A 72 -12.13 2.57 -5.09
N PRO A 73 -12.50 1.48 -5.79
CA PRO A 73 -13.80 0.82 -5.61
C PRO A 73 -13.91 0.14 -4.24
N GLY A 74 -15.08 0.17 -3.64
CA GLY A 74 -15.35 -0.49 -2.34
C GLY A 74 -16.45 0.20 -1.55
N GLU A 75 -17.11 -0.58 -0.69
CA GLU A 75 -18.10 -0.06 0.26
C GLU A 75 -17.41 0.56 1.48
N SER A 76 -18.14 1.38 2.22
CA SER A 76 -17.58 2.00 3.42
C SER A 76 -17.26 0.95 4.48
N GLY A 77 -16.08 1.06 5.10
CA GLY A 77 -15.64 0.10 6.11
C GLY A 77 -15.20 -1.27 5.59
N SER A 78 -14.93 -1.39 4.28
CA SER A 78 -14.45 -2.65 3.66
C SER A 78 -13.06 -3.09 4.14
N PHE A 79 -12.29 -2.21 4.79
CA PHE A 79 -10.91 -2.47 5.21
C PHE A 79 -10.69 -2.25 6.71
N ASP A 80 -9.93 -3.16 7.32
CA ASP A 80 -9.49 -3.04 8.71
C ASP A 80 -8.49 -1.91 8.92
N ARG A 81 -7.59 -1.72 7.96
CA ARG A 81 -6.51 -0.72 7.95
C ARG A 81 -6.28 -0.27 6.52
N VAL A 82 -6.03 1.02 6.31
CA VAL A 82 -5.71 1.60 5.00
C VAL A 82 -4.43 2.43 5.09
N LEU A 83 -3.51 2.21 4.16
CA LEU A 83 -2.29 3.00 4.02
C LEU A 83 -2.29 3.73 2.68
N CYS A 84 -2.31 5.06 2.72
CA CYS A 84 -2.27 5.90 1.52
C CYS A 84 -0.85 6.43 1.28
N ASP A 85 -0.17 5.95 0.23
CA ASP A 85 1.10 6.54 -0.25
C ASP A 85 0.79 7.66 -1.26
N VAL A 86 0.45 8.83 -0.72
CA VAL A 86 -0.13 9.93 -1.49
C VAL A 86 0.94 10.68 -2.30
N PRO A 87 0.70 11.04 -3.57
CA PRO A 87 1.64 11.84 -4.32
C PRO A 87 1.84 13.21 -3.65
N CYS A 88 3.11 13.63 -3.56
CA CYS A 88 3.52 14.89 -2.96
C CYS A 88 4.61 15.58 -3.78
N SER A 89 5.02 16.77 -3.37
CA SER A 89 6.09 17.55 -4.00
C SER A 89 7.45 16.84 -4.05
N GLY A 90 7.65 15.82 -3.21
CA GLY A 90 8.84 14.98 -3.26
C GLY A 90 10.12 15.65 -2.76
N ASP A 91 10.03 16.80 -2.11
CA ASP A 91 11.14 17.55 -1.51
C ASP A 91 11.95 16.72 -0.50
N GLY A 92 11.29 15.84 0.26
CA GLY A 92 11.96 14.86 1.13
C GLY A 92 12.85 13.84 0.39
N THR A 93 12.81 13.79 -0.95
CA THR A 93 13.63 12.91 -1.77
C THR A 93 14.82 13.61 -2.43
N MET A 94 15.02 14.92 -2.22
CA MET A 94 16.09 15.70 -2.87
C MET A 94 17.48 15.05 -2.75
N ARG A 95 17.82 14.51 -1.57
CA ARG A 95 19.11 13.82 -1.35
C ARG A 95 19.32 12.62 -2.30
N LYS A 96 18.26 11.88 -2.62
CA LYS A 96 18.30 10.68 -3.46
C LYS A 96 17.95 10.97 -4.92
N ASN A 97 17.33 12.11 -5.18
CA ASN A 97 16.94 12.57 -6.51
C ASN A 97 17.16 14.08 -6.63
N PRO A 98 18.41 14.53 -6.86
CA PRO A 98 18.76 15.95 -6.90
C PRO A 98 17.94 16.76 -7.91
N THR A 99 17.53 16.13 -9.02
CA THR A 99 16.73 16.77 -10.08
C THR A 99 15.36 17.27 -9.63
N VAL A 100 14.89 16.82 -8.45
CA VAL A 100 13.66 17.34 -7.84
C VAL A 100 13.83 18.80 -7.49
N TRP A 101 14.99 19.20 -6.97
CA TRP A 101 15.22 20.58 -6.53
C TRP A 101 15.05 21.58 -7.67
N ASP A 102 15.62 21.27 -8.84
CA ASP A 102 15.57 22.15 -10.01
C ASP A 102 14.13 22.40 -10.49
N LYS A 103 13.25 21.40 -10.32
CA LYS A 103 11.85 21.43 -10.74
C LYS A 103 10.90 21.87 -9.62
N TRP A 104 11.34 21.84 -8.37
CA TRP A 104 10.48 22.09 -7.22
C TRP A 104 10.03 23.55 -7.18
N ARG A 105 8.74 23.77 -7.02
CA ARG A 105 8.15 25.11 -6.87
C ARG A 105 7.07 25.08 -5.78
N PRO A 106 6.95 26.10 -4.92
CA PRO A 106 5.89 26.15 -3.90
C PRO A 106 4.47 26.05 -4.46
N ALA A 107 4.24 26.56 -5.68
CA ALA A 107 2.95 26.44 -6.36
C ALA A 107 2.59 24.97 -6.65
N GLN A 108 3.57 24.14 -7.06
CA GLN A 108 3.35 22.73 -7.34
C GLN A 108 2.91 21.98 -6.08
N SER A 109 3.55 22.23 -4.93
CA SER A 109 3.17 21.65 -3.64
C SER A 109 1.72 21.99 -3.27
N ARG A 110 1.31 23.24 -3.47
CA ARG A 110 -0.08 23.69 -3.20
C ARG A 110 -1.10 23.01 -4.11
N CYS A 111 -0.81 22.86 -5.40
CA CYS A 111 -1.72 22.20 -6.33
C CYS A 111 -1.96 20.72 -6.00
N MET A 112 -1.01 20.05 -5.32
CA MET A 112 -1.17 18.65 -4.92
C MET A 112 -2.04 18.45 -3.69
N HIS A 113 -2.25 19.50 -2.89
CA HIS A 113 -3.00 19.39 -1.64
C HIS A 113 -4.44 18.91 -1.83
N ALA A 114 -5.13 19.42 -2.85
CA ALA A 114 -6.50 18.99 -3.16
C ALA A 114 -6.58 17.49 -3.50
N LEU A 115 -5.63 16.99 -4.30
CA LEU A 115 -5.54 15.57 -4.61
C LEU A 115 -5.22 14.74 -3.35
N GLN A 116 -4.32 15.22 -2.51
CA GLN A 116 -3.96 14.54 -1.27
C GLN A 116 -5.16 14.38 -0.33
N LEU A 117 -5.95 15.44 -0.19
CA LEU A 117 -7.16 15.42 0.61
C LEU A 117 -8.20 14.44 0.03
N SER A 118 -8.43 14.46 -1.28
CA SER A 118 -9.38 13.53 -1.91
C SER A 118 -9.01 12.04 -1.73
N ILE A 119 -7.71 11.75 -1.74
CA ILE A 119 -7.21 10.39 -1.49
C ILE A 119 -7.40 10.02 -0.01
N LEU A 120 -7.12 10.94 0.90
CA LEU A 120 -7.33 10.74 2.33
C LEU A 120 -8.82 10.51 2.65
N GLU A 121 -9.71 11.35 2.12
CA GLU A 121 -11.17 11.22 2.29
C GLU A 121 -11.66 9.86 1.79
N ARG A 122 -11.18 9.42 0.61
CA ARG A 122 -11.54 8.10 0.10
C ARG A 122 -10.98 6.97 0.98
N GLY A 123 -9.75 7.09 1.46
CA GLY A 123 -9.14 6.12 2.37
C GLY A 123 -9.90 6.00 3.70
N LEU A 124 -10.34 7.14 4.25
CA LEU A 124 -11.17 7.19 5.46
C LEU A 124 -12.57 6.60 5.24
N ALA A 125 -13.17 6.79 4.06
CA ALA A 125 -14.45 6.16 3.75
C ALA A 125 -14.33 4.64 3.69
N LEU A 126 -13.20 4.12 3.22
CA LEU A 126 -12.94 2.69 3.05
C LEU A 126 -12.56 1.97 4.34
N VAL A 127 -12.00 2.68 5.32
CA VAL A 127 -11.61 2.10 6.61
C VAL A 127 -12.83 1.97 7.54
N ARG A 128 -12.92 0.87 8.28
CA ARG A 128 -13.99 0.71 9.28
C ARG A 128 -13.79 1.65 10.48
N VAL A 129 -14.85 1.87 11.24
CA VAL A 129 -14.76 2.60 12.52
C VAL A 129 -13.82 1.85 13.48
N GLY A 130 -12.87 2.57 14.09
CA GLY A 130 -11.79 1.98 14.92
C GLY A 130 -10.62 1.37 14.12
N GLY A 131 -10.62 1.59 12.80
CA GLY A 131 -9.58 1.27 11.85
C GLY A 131 -8.36 2.19 11.90
#